data_AF-R1D1G8-F1
#
_entry.id   AF-R1D1G8-F1
#
_cell.length_a   1.000
_cell.length_b   1.000
_cell.length_c   1.000
_cell.angle_alpha   90.00
_cell.angle_beta   90.00
_cell.angle_gamma   90.00
#
_symmetry.space_group_name_H-M   'P 1'
#
loop_
_entity.id
_entity.type
_entity.pdbx_description
1 polymer ?
#
loop_
_entity_poly.entity_id
_entity_poly.type
_entity_poly.pdbx_seq_one_letter_code
_entity_poly.pdbx_strand_id
1 'polypeptide(L)'
;MPWEGSACRSPAAGLSGACYALPALVAPGVLEPALWLTTAFLSCMADFVHISHDSAFHGLDRCWATLMLLRCSLLFGARLDPSFFLLALVPLGCFVKGRDAKLLPDPSGWVFWHTLWHCSGGLVVTLGVWMLYRAPAEAAASGLHIG
;
A
#
# COMPACT_ATOMS: atom_id res chain seq x y z
N MET A 1 9.13 11.40 15.92
CA MET A 1 7.77 11.93 16.21
C MET A 1 7.82 12.59 17.59
N PRO A 2 6.93 13.55 17.93
CA PRO A 2 6.98 14.24 19.22
C PRO A 2 6.48 13.36 20.39
N TRP A 3 5.97 12.17 20.10
CA TRP A 3 5.44 11.23 21.10
C TRP A 3 6.48 10.23 21.56
N GLU A 4 6.28 9.70 22.77
CA GLU A 4 7.07 8.59 23.29
C GLU A 4 6.89 7.33 22.42
N GLY A 5 7.91 6.47 22.39
CA GLY A 5 7.93 5.29 21.52
C GLY A 5 6.76 4.30 21.75
N SER A 6 6.20 4.24 22.96
CA SER A 6 5.02 3.44 23.29
C SER A 6 3.74 4.03 22.65
N ALA A 7 3.59 5.35 22.67
CA ALA A 7 2.45 6.06 22.06
C ALA A 7 2.46 5.94 20.53
N CYS A 8 3.64 5.74 19.92
CA CYS A 8 3.78 5.49 18.49
C CYS A 8 3.33 4.08 18.06
N ARG A 9 3.29 3.09 18.97
CA ARG A 9 2.92 1.71 18.63
C ARG A 9 1.40 1.54 18.68
N SER A 10 0.78 1.56 17.51
CA SER A 10 -0.63 1.24 17.34
C SER A 10 -0.77 -0.01 16.46
N PRO A 11 -1.50 -1.06 16.90
CA PRO A 11 -1.82 -2.20 16.03
C PRO A 11 -2.55 -1.77 14.76
N ALA A 12 -3.46 -0.79 14.85
CA ALA A 12 -4.18 -0.29 13.69
C ALA A 12 -3.24 0.37 12.67
N ALA A 13 -2.32 1.24 13.12
CA ALA A 13 -1.39 1.90 12.20
C ALA A 13 -0.32 0.92 11.71
N GLY A 14 0.32 0.19 12.61
CA GLY A 14 1.46 -0.66 12.31
C GLY A 14 1.12 -1.95 11.56
N LEU A 15 0.03 -2.64 11.91
CA LEU A 15 -0.34 -3.90 11.25
C LEU A 15 -1.18 -3.69 9.99
N SER A 16 -1.71 -2.49 9.76
CA SER A 16 -2.44 -2.18 8.51
C SER A 16 -1.55 -2.30 7.26
N GLY A 17 -0.22 -2.28 7.41
CA GLY A 17 0.72 -2.60 6.32
C GLY A 17 0.46 -3.97 5.69
N ALA A 18 -0.17 -4.90 6.43
CA ALA A 18 -0.63 -6.19 5.93
C ALA A 18 -1.61 -6.08 4.76
N CYS A 19 -2.32 -4.95 4.59
CA CYS A 19 -3.18 -4.72 3.44
C CYS A 19 -2.41 -4.74 2.10
N TYR A 20 -1.11 -4.47 2.10
CA TYR A 20 -0.28 -4.62 0.89
C TYR A 20 -0.05 -6.08 0.47
N ALA A 21 -0.48 -7.07 1.26
CA ALA A 21 -0.46 -8.48 0.87
C ALA A 21 -1.67 -8.87 0.01
N LEU A 22 -2.76 -8.09 0.02
CA LEU A 22 -3.99 -8.41 -0.72
C LEU A 22 -3.78 -8.68 -2.22
N PRO A 23 -2.92 -7.95 -2.95
CA PRO A 23 -2.68 -8.25 -4.37
C PRO A 23 -2.14 -9.66 -4.62
N ALA A 24 -1.48 -10.29 -3.64
CA ALA A 24 -0.99 -11.66 -3.76
C ALA A 24 -2.12 -12.70 -3.97
N LEU A 25 -3.36 -12.37 -3.59
CA LEU A 25 -4.52 -13.24 -3.78
C LEU A 25 -5.01 -13.27 -5.23
N VAL A 26 -4.77 -12.18 -5.98
CA VAL A 26 -5.25 -12.01 -7.36
C VAL A 26 -4.13 -12.11 -8.39
N ALA A 27 -2.89 -11.92 -7.96
CA ALA A 27 -1.72 -11.98 -8.83
C ALA A 27 -1.42 -13.39 -9.36
N PRO A 28 -0.92 -13.52 -10.60
CA PRO A 28 -0.50 -14.79 -11.17
C PRO A 28 0.95 -15.14 -10.77
N GLY A 29 1.28 -16.43 -10.86
CA GLY A 29 2.64 -16.93 -10.64
C GLY A 29 3.14 -16.74 -9.20
N VAL A 30 4.46 -16.83 -9.02
CA VAL A 30 5.11 -16.76 -7.70
C VAL A 30 5.73 -15.39 -7.44
N LEU A 31 6.25 -14.74 -8.49
CA LEU A 31 6.99 -13.49 -8.34
C LEU A 31 6.10 -12.34 -7.84
N GLU A 32 4.93 -12.13 -8.45
CA GLU A 32 4.04 -11.03 -8.04
C GLU A 32 3.60 -11.18 -6.57
N PRO A 33 3.05 -12.33 -6.12
CA PRO A 33 2.79 -12.55 -4.70
C PRO A 33 3.98 -12.26 -3.80
N ALA A 34 5.19 -12.70 -4.17
CA ALA A 34 6.39 -12.48 -3.37
C ALA A 34 6.68 -10.98 -3.19
N LEU A 35 6.58 -10.17 -4.25
CA LEU A 35 6.81 -8.72 -4.18
C LEU A 35 5.83 -8.03 -3.20
N TRP A 36 4.55 -8.41 -3.26
CA TRP A 36 3.51 -7.84 -2.40
C TRP A 36 3.63 -8.30 -0.95
N LEU A 37 3.96 -9.57 -0.71
CA LEU A 37 4.25 -10.09 0.63
C LEU A 37 5.50 -9.42 1.24
N THR A 38 6.54 -9.17 0.45
CA THR A 38 7.71 -8.39 0.90
C THR A 38 7.32 -6.97 1.28
N THR A 39 6.45 -6.33 0.49
CA THR A 39 5.93 -4.97 0.79
C THR A 39 5.19 -4.95 2.13
N ALA A 40 4.27 -5.90 2.34
CA ALA A 40 3.53 -6.02 3.59
C ALA A 40 4.44 -6.30 4.79
N PHE A 41 5.42 -7.18 4.63
CA PHE A 41 6.38 -7.50 5.68
C PHE A 41 7.21 -6.28 6.08
N LEU A 42 7.81 -5.57 5.11
CA LEU A 42 8.65 -4.41 5.39
C LEU A 42 7.84 -3.29 6.05
N SER A 43 6.62 -3.05 5.58
CA SER A 43 5.72 -2.04 6.15
C SER A 43 5.37 -2.35 7.61
N CYS A 44 4.98 -3.59 7.93
CA CYS A 44 4.70 -4.00 9.31
C CYS A 44 5.95 -3.94 10.21
N MET A 45 7.12 -4.32 9.69
CA MET A 45 8.37 -4.24 10.45
C MET A 45 8.74 -2.79 10.75
N ALA A 46 8.61 -1.89 9.79
CA ALA A 46 8.86 -0.47 9.98
C ALA A 46 7.84 0.15 10.97
N ASP A 47 6.54 -0.02 10.71
CA ASP A 47 5.50 0.77 11.38
C ASP A 47 4.94 0.16 12.67
N PHE A 48 5.20 -1.13 12.95
CA PHE A 48 4.78 -1.77 14.20
C PHE A 48 5.97 -2.10 15.11
N VAL A 49 6.96 -2.79 14.57
CA VAL A 49 8.09 -3.32 15.37
C VAL A 49 9.11 -2.21 15.66
N HIS A 50 9.47 -1.44 14.64
CA HIS A 50 10.58 -0.49 14.72
C HIS A 50 10.17 0.99 14.83
N ILE A 51 8.87 1.33 14.78
CA ILE A 51 8.34 2.71 14.72
C ILE A 51 8.92 3.72 15.72
N SER A 52 9.39 3.23 16.86
CA SER A 52 9.90 4.04 17.98
C SER A 52 11.36 4.48 17.85
N HIS A 53 12.10 4.00 16.85
CA HIS A 53 13.51 4.30 16.68
C HIS A 53 13.91 4.29 15.20
N ASP A 54 14.98 5.00 14.87
CA ASP A 54 15.57 4.90 13.54
C ASP A 54 16.12 3.48 13.33
N SER A 55 15.68 2.84 12.27
CA SER A 55 16.03 1.45 11.95
C SER A 55 16.22 1.29 10.46
N ALA A 56 17.03 0.30 10.06
CA ALA A 56 17.21 -0.05 8.66
C ALA A 56 15.88 -0.44 7.98
N PHE A 57 14.91 -0.98 8.74
CA PHE A 57 13.59 -1.35 8.22
C PHE A 57 12.82 -0.14 7.65
N HIS A 58 12.95 1.05 8.24
CA HIS A 58 12.33 2.25 7.67
C HIS A 58 12.96 2.64 6.33
N GLY A 59 14.29 2.49 6.20
CA GLY A 59 14.98 2.76 4.94
C GLY A 59 14.61 1.75 3.85
N LEU A 60 14.59 0.46 4.22
CA LEU A 60 14.19 -0.63 3.33
C LEU A 60 12.73 -0.49 2.89
N ASP A 61 11.81 -0.23 3.81
CA ASP A 61 10.39 -0.03 3.52
C ASP A 61 10.18 1.13 2.54
N ARG A 62 10.76 2.31 2.81
CA ARG A 62 10.64 3.49 1.92
C ARG A 62 11.24 3.25 0.55
N CYS A 63 12.41 2.62 0.48
CA CYS A 63 13.06 2.29 -0.80
C CYS A 63 12.20 1.31 -1.60
N TRP A 64 11.75 0.23 -0.95
CA TRP A 64 10.92 -0.79 -1.57
C TRP A 64 9.56 -0.25 -2.02
N ALA A 65 8.87 0.52 -1.18
CA ALA A 65 7.62 1.17 -1.51
C ALA A 65 7.77 2.14 -2.70
N THR A 66 8.89 2.87 -2.78
CA THR A 66 9.19 3.74 -3.93
C THR A 66 9.36 2.93 -5.22
N LEU A 67 10.10 1.82 -5.17
CA LEU A 67 10.29 0.93 -6.32
C LEU A 67 8.96 0.30 -6.76
N MET A 68 8.13 -0.15 -5.81
CA MET A 68 6.81 -0.70 -6.10
C MET A 68 5.87 0.35 -6.67
N LEU A 69 5.88 1.59 -6.17
CA LEU A 69 5.10 2.69 -6.72
C LEU A 69 5.50 3.01 -8.16
N LEU A 70 6.81 3.11 -8.44
CA LEU A 70 7.31 3.34 -9.80
C LEU A 70 6.91 2.19 -10.73
N ARG A 71 7.09 0.94 -10.29
CA ARG A 71 6.69 -0.26 -11.03
C ARG A 71 5.19 -0.24 -11.35
N CYS A 72 4.33 -0.02 -10.36
CA CYS A 72 2.90 0.03 -10.56
C CYS A 72 2.50 1.19 -11.47
N SER A 73 3.09 2.37 -11.31
CA SER A 73 2.80 3.51 -12.17
C SER A 73 3.16 3.24 -13.64
N LEU A 74 4.31 2.62 -13.89
CA LEU A 74 4.74 2.24 -15.24
C LEU A 74 3.85 1.15 -15.84
N LEU A 75 3.58 0.08 -15.09
CA LEU A 75 2.77 -1.04 -15.58
C LEU A 75 1.31 -0.64 -15.78
N PHE A 76 0.70 0.03 -14.81
CA PHE A 76 -0.69 0.45 -14.90
C PHE A 76 -0.84 1.55 -15.95
N GLY A 77 0.08 2.50 -16.04
CA GLY A 77 0.04 3.54 -17.07
C GLY A 77 0.22 3.01 -18.50
N ALA A 78 0.90 1.88 -18.67
CA ALA A 78 1.05 1.25 -19.98
C ALA A 78 -0.11 0.32 -20.37
N ARG A 79 -0.96 -0.10 -19.42
CA ARG A 79 -1.90 -1.23 -19.63
C ARG A 79 -3.34 -0.97 -19.18
N LEU A 80 -3.58 0.03 -18.35
CA LEU A 80 -4.90 0.39 -17.84
C LEU A 80 -5.31 1.77 -18.35
N ASP A 81 -6.60 2.08 -18.28
CA ASP A 81 -7.11 3.41 -18.59
C ASP A 81 -6.48 4.47 -17.65
N PRO A 82 -6.02 5.62 -18.15
CA PRO A 82 -5.39 6.66 -17.33
C PRO A 82 -6.27 7.21 -16.20
N SER A 83 -7.60 7.13 -16.30
CA SER A 83 -8.51 7.51 -15.21
C SER A 83 -8.32 6.66 -13.96
N PHE A 84 -7.72 5.47 -14.06
CA PHE A 84 -7.39 4.64 -12.92
C PHE A 84 -6.43 5.34 -11.93
N PHE A 85 -5.57 6.25 -12.42
CA PHE A 85 -4.70 7.05 -11.56
C PHE A 85 -5.48 7.99 -10.62
N LEU A 86 -6.73 8.33 -10.93
CA LEU A 86 -7.57 9.12 -10.02
C LEU A 86 -7.83 8.39 -8.71
N LEU A 87 -7.82 7.05 -8.70
CA LEU A 87 -7.96 6.27 -7.47
C LEU A 87 -6.77 6.45 -6.52
N ALA A 88 -5.60 6.81 -7.03
CA ALA A 88 -4.42 7.10 -6.21
C ALA A 88 -4.57 8.40 -5.38
N LEU A 89 -5.52 9.27 -5.72
CA LEU A 89 -5.80 10.49 -4.96
C LEU A 89 -6.21 10.18 -3.51
N VAL A 90 -6.90 9.06 -3.27
CA VAL A 90 -7.33 8.65 -1.93
C VAL A 90 -6.14 8.31 -1.01
N PRO A 91 -5.26 7.34 -1.33
CA PRO A 91 -4.10 7.06 -0.50
C PRO A 91 -3.13 8.24 -0.42
N LEU A 92 -2.98 9.05 -1.48
CA LEU A 92 -2.16 10.27 -1.44
C LEU A 92 -2.73 11.31 -0.47
N GLY A 93 -4.05 11.50 -0.45
CA GLY A 93 -4.71 12.36 0.52
C GLY A 93 -4.49 11.88 1.95
N CYS A 94 -4.60 10.57 2.18
CA CYS A 94 -4.30 9.96 3.48
C CYS A 94 -2.84 10.15 3.89
N PHE A 95 -1.90 9.99 2.96
CA PHE A 95 -0.47 10.24 3.19
C PHE A 95 -0.20 11.68 3.65
N VAL A 96 -0.76 12.67 2.92
CA VAL A 96 -0.59 14.10 3.24
C VAL A 96 -1.18 14.40 4.63
N LYS A 97 -2.41 13.96 4.89
CA LYS A 97 -3.05 14.17 6.20
C LYS A 97 -2.32 13.45 7.34
N GLY A 98 -1.82 12.24 7.09
CA GLY A 98 -1.02 11.48 8.05
C GLY A 98 0.31 12.16 8.37
N ARG A 99 0.98 12.75 7.37
CA ARG A 99 2.18 13.57 7.56
C ARG A 99 1.88 14.79 8.44
N ASP A 100 0.81 15.52 8.13
CA ASP A 100 0.44 16.73 8.87
C ASP A 100 0.06 16.38 10.33
N ALA A 101 -0.64 15.27 10.54
CA ALA A 101 -1.01 14.79 11.88
C ALA A 101 0.19 14.40 12.77
N LYS A 102 1.35 14.03 12.19
CA LYS A 102 2.59 13.76 12.96
C LYS A 102 3.14 14.98 13.69
N LEU A 103 2.71 16.18 13.31
CA LEU A 103 3.11 17.43 13.96
C LEU A 103 2.25 17.78 15.16
N LEU A 104 1.11 17.08 15.35
CA LEU A 104 0.18 17.34 16.43
C LEU A 104 0.61 16.60 17.72
N PRO A 105 0.27 17.11 18.91
CA PRO A 105 0.59 16.46 20.17
C PRO A 105 -0.09 15.10 20.37
N ASP A 106 -1.22 14.86 19.69
CA ASP A 106 -2.03 13.65 19.81
C ASP A 106 -1.77 12.68 18.63
N PRO A 107 -1.40 11.40 18.89
CA PRO A 107 -1.15 10.41 17.85
C PRO A 107 -2.41 9.93 17.12
N SER A 108 -3.61 10.17 17.66
CA SER A 108 -4.86 9.59 17.13
C SER A 108 -5.08 9.92 15.65
N GLY A 109 -4.80 11.16 15.26
CA GLY A 109 -4.93 11.62 13.87
C GLY A 109 -3.95 10.90 12.94
N TRP A 110 -2.69 10.72 13.37
CA TRP A 110 -1.72 9.96 12.58
C TRP A 110 -2.14 8.51 12.46
N VAL A 111 -2.55 7.87 13.56
CA VAL A 111 -3.00 6.47 13.54
C VAL A 111 -4.12 6.29 12.52
N PHE A 112 -5.14 7.14 12.57
CA PHE A 112 -6.27 7.06 11.65
C PHE A 112 -5.85 7.23 10.17
N TRP A 113 -5.14 8.31 9.85
CA TRP A 113 -4.76 8.59 8.46
C TRP A 113 -3.73 7.60 7.91
N HIS A 114 -2.82 7.09 8.76
CA HIS A 114 -1.82 6.09 8.38
C HIS A 114 -2.47 4.73 8.12
N THR A 115 -3.41 4.30 8.98
CA THR A 115 -4.22 3.11 8.72
C THR A 115 -4.99 3.23 7.41
N LEU A 116 -5.67 4.37 7.19
CA LEU A 116 -6.41 4.58 5.94
C LEU A 116 -5.51 4.61 4.71
N TRP A 117 -4.30 5.18 4.81
CA TRP A 117 -3.32 5.14 3.74
C TRP A 117 -2.99 3.69 3.35
N HIS A 118 -2.64 2.83 4.32
CA HIS A 118 -2.34 1.43 4.02
C HIS A 118 -3.54 0.66 3.45
N CYS A 119 -4.72 0.80 4.06
CA CYS A 119 -5.92 0.11 3.59
C CYS A 119 -6.33 0.55 2.18
N SER A 120 -6.41 1.86 1.94
CA SER A 120 -6.79 2.40 0.63
C SER A 120 -5.73 2.12 -0.42
N GLY A 121 -4.44 2.26 -0.08
CA GLY A 121 -3.32 1.92 -0.95
C GLY A 121 -3.36 0.45 -1.36
N GLY A 122 -3.48 -0.45 -0.38
CA GLY A 122 -3.62 -1.89 -0.59
C GLY A 122 -4.78 -2.23 -1.53
N LEU A 123 -5.97 -1.69 -1.29
CA LEU A 123 -7.15 -1.90 -2.14
C LEU A 123 -6.95 -1.41 -3.58
N VAL A 124 -6.39 -0.20 -3.76
CA VAL A 124 -6.13 0.36 -5.09
C VAL A 124 -5.15 -0.52 -5.88
N VAL A 125 -4.05 -0.94 -5.25
CA VAL A 125 -3.09 -1.82 -5.94
C VAL A 125 -3.65 -3.22 -6.18
N THR A 126 -4.48 -3.76 -5.28
CA THR A 126 -5.17 -5.05 -5.51
C THR A 126 -6.09 -4.97 -6.72
N LEU A 127 -6.89 -3.91 -6.82
CA LEU A 127 -7.75 -3.69 -7.98
C LEU A 127 -6.94 -3.58 -9.26
N GLY A 128 -5.84 -2.81 -9.26
CA GLY A 128 -4.98 -2.65 -10.44
C GLY A 128 -4.34 -3.98 -10.88
N VAL A 129 -3.88 -4.79 -9.94
CA VAL A 129 -3.34 -6.13 -10.22
C VAL A 129 -4.44 -7.08 -10.75
N TRP A 130 -5.64 -7.05 -10.18
CA TRP A 130 -6.77 -7.85 -10.68
C TRP A 130 -7.15 -7.44 -12.12
N MET A 131 -7.26 -6.14 -12.40
CA MET A 131 -7.55 -5.63 -13.74
C MET A 131 -6.47 -6.00 -14.76
N LEU A 132 -5.20 -6.03 -14.33
CA LEU A 132 -4.09 -6.36 -15.21
C LEU A 132 -4.04 -7.84 -15.59
N TYR A 133 -4.38 -8.75 -14.67
CA TYR A 133 -4.10 -10.17 -14.84
C TYR A 133 -5.32 -11.10 -14.85
N ARG A 134 -6.38 -10.77 -14.11
CA ARG A 134 -7.56 -11.65 -13.93
C ARG A 134 -8.73 -11.25 -14.81
N ALA A 135 -9.07 -9.96 -14.84
CA ALA A 135 -10.19 -9.46 -15.62
C ALA A 135 -10.13 -9.85 -17.11
N PRO A 136 -8.97 -9.78 -17.81
CA PRO A 136 -8.89 -10.21 -19.21
C PRO A 136 -9.10 -11.72 -19.39
N ALA A 137 -8.60 -12.53 -18.45
CA ALA A 137 -8.73 -13.98 -18.49
C ALA A 137 -10.20 -14.41 -18.24
N GLU A 138 -10.87 -13.75 -17.30
CA GLU A 138 -12.29 -13.97 -16.99
C GLU A 138 -13.20 -13.50 -18.14
N ALA A 139 -12.90 -12.36 -18.78
CA ALA A 139 -13.60 -11.89 -19.97
C ALA A 139 -13.49 -12.89 -21.13
N ALA A 140 -12.28 -13.40 -21.39
CA ALA A 140 -12.05 -14.42 -22.41
C ALA A 140 -12.81 -15.73 -22.11
N ALA A 141 -12.82 -16.18 -20.85
CA ALA A 141 -13.51 -17.41 -20.44
C ALA A 141 -15.05 -17.29 -20.51
N SER A 142 -15.60 -16.09 -20.32
CA SER A 142 -17.04 -15.82 -20.34
C SER A 142 -17.60 -15.51 -21.74
N GLY A 143 -16.74 -15.40 -22.76
CA GLY A 143 -17.15 -15.00 -24.11
C GLY A 143 -17.60 -13.53 -24.22
N LEU A 144 -17.36 -12.73 -23.17
CA LEU A 144 -17.65 -11.30 -23.15
C LEU A 144 -16.44 -10.55 -23.72
N HIS A 145 -16.61 -10.00 -24.92
CA HIS A 145 -15.68 -9.01 -25.46
C HIS A 145 -15.86 -7.69 -24.70
N ILE A 146 -14.96 -7.39 -23.77
CA ILE A 146 -14.86 -6.06 -23.16
C ILE A 146 -13.98 -5.24 -24.11
N GLY A 147 -14.63 -4.36 -24.89
CA GLY A 147 -14.00 -3.45 -25.84
C GLY A 147 -13.36 -2.24 -25.17
#